data_AF-A0A511HJH1-F1
#
_entry.id   AF-A0A511HJH1-F1
#
_cell.length_a   1.000
_cell.length_b   1.000
_cell.length_c   1.000
_cell.angle_alpha   90.00
_cell.angle_beta   90.00
_cell.angle_gamma   90.00
#
_symmetry.space_group_name_H-M   'P 1'
#
loop_
_entity.id
_entity.type
_entity.pdbx_description
1 polymer ?
#
loop_
_entity_poly.entity_id
_entity_poly.type
_entity_poly.pdbx_seq_one_letter_code
_entity_poly.pdbx_strand_id
1 'polypeptide(L)' 'MRALQQEWTVVIRSTHDVEKTSEGWRIRRIMLAPIHYRGNPVGLAFVKGKRLV' A
#
# COMPACT_ATOMS: atom_id res chain seq x y z
N MET A 1 10.66 -27.71 4.21
CA MET A 1 9.55 -26.91 4.74
C MET A 1 8.94 -26.14 3.58
N ARG A 2 7.63 -26.30 3.30
CA ARG A 2 6.95 -25.43 2.32
C ARG A 2 6.75 -24.06 2.97
N ALA A 3 7.10 -22.98 2.27
CA ALA A 3 6.75 -21.64 2.72
C ALA A 3 5.22 -21.55 2.83
N LEU A 4 4.71 -21.15 4.00
CA LEU A 4 3.29 -20.94 4.21
C LEU A 4 2.89 -19.69 3.42
N GLN A 5 2.19 -19.86 2.29
CA GLN A 5 1.69 -18.74 1.49
C GLN A 5 0.81 -17.85 2.38
N GLN A 6 1.22 -16.59 2.51
CA GLN A 6 0.52 -15.57 3.26
C GLN A 6 -0.24 -14.70 2.25
N GLU A 7 -1.57 -14.76 2.27
CA GLU A 7 -2.42 -14.01 1.35
C GLU A 7 -3.32 -13.02 2.10
N TRP A 8 -3.42 -11.81 1.56
CA TRP A 8 -4.38 -10.80 2.00
C TRP A 8 -4.74 -9.85 0.84
N THR A 9 -5.87 -9.18 0.98
CA THR A 9 -6.42 -8.21 0.05
C THR A 9 -6.65 -6.89 0.79
N VAL A 10 -6.27 -5.77 0.16
CA VAL A 10 -6.58 -4.42 0.64
C VAL A 10 -7.20 -3.62 -0.49
N VAL A 11 -8.28 -2.90 -0.20
CA VAL A 11 -8.83 -1.86 -1.08
C VAL A 11 -8.39 -0.51 -0.52
N ILE A 12 -7.71 0.30 -1.32
CA ILE A 12 -7.07 1.54 -0.88
C ILE A 12 -7.47 2.69 -1.82
N ARG A 13 -7.81 3.85 -1.25
CA ARG A 13 -7.80 5.12 -2.00
C ARG A 13 -6.37 5.61 -2.10
N SER A 14 -5.85 5.69 -3.33
CA SER A 14 -4.51 6.18 -3.62
C SER A 14 -4.58 7.60 -4.18
N THR A 15 -4.11 8.57 -3.39
CA THR A 15 -4.03 9.97 -3.79
C THR A 15 -2.59 10.31 -4.13
N HIS A 16 -2.36 10.84 -5.33
CA HIS A 16 -1.02 11.18 -5.83
C HIS A 16 -0.84 12.69 -5.84
N ASP A 17 0.17 13.18 -5.12
CA ASP A 17 0.66 14.54 -5.31
C ASP A 17 1.63 14.49 -6.49
N VAL A 18 1.31 15.21 -7.56
CA VAL A 18 2.11 15.25 -8.78
C VAL A 18 2.73 16.63 -8.99
N GLU A 19 3.92 16.66 -9.55
CA GLU A 19 4.61 17.89 -9.95
C GLU A 19 4.99 17.83 -11.43
N LYS A 20 4.95 18.99 -12.09
CA LYS A 20 5.40 19.14 -13.48
C LYS A 20 6.87 19.52 -13.49
N THR A 21 7.70 18.71 -14.14
CA THR A 21 9.11 18.97 -14.39
C THR A 21 9.37 19.22 -15.88
N SER A 22 10.61 19.57 -16.22
CA SER A 22 11.07 19.71 -17.62
C SER A 22 10.93 18.43 -18.42
N GLU A 23 10.92 17.27 -17.77
CA GLU A 23 10.80 15.95 -18.40
C GLU A 23 9.38 15.40 -18.41
N GLY A 24 8.43 16.04 -17.72
CA GLY A 24 7.04 15.60 -17.67
C GLY A 24 6.42 15.63 -16.28
N TRP A 25 5.32 14.91 -16.11
CA TRP A 25 4.66 14.77 -14.81
C TRP A 25 5.38 13.71 -13.97
N ARG A 26 5.66 14.03 -12.71
CA ARG A 26 6.29 13.12 -11.74
C ARG A 26 5.43 13.01 -10.50
N ILE A 27 5.39 11.83 -9.89
CA ILE A 27 4.74 11.60 -8.60
C ILE A 27 5.72 12.02 -7.51
N ARG A 28 5.34 13.00 -6.69
CA ARG A 28 6.14 13.48 -5.56
C ARG A 28 5.82 12.71 -4.28
N ARG A 29 4.53 12.40 -4.07
CA ARG A 29 4.05 11.70 -2.88
C ARG A 29 2.83 10.86 -3.23
N ILE A 30 2.69 9.75 -2.53
CA ILE A 30 1.49 8.91 -2.57
C ILE A 30 0.94 8.85 -1.15
N MET A 31 -0.34 9.20 -0.98
CA MET A 31 -1.09 8.99 0.25
C MET A 31 -2.00 7.77 0.05
N LEU A 32 -1.86 6.79 0.94
CA LEU A 32 -2.64 5.56 0.92
C LEU A 32 -3.65 5.61 2.06
N ALA A 33 -4.95 5.60 1.73
CA ALA A 33 -6.04 5.53 2.70
C ALA A 33 -6.82 4.22 2.51
N PRO A 34 -6.59 3.19 3.35
CA PRO A 34 -7.29 1.91 3.27
C PRO A 34 -8.79 2.06 3.53
N ILE A 35 -9.62 1.39 2.71
CA ILE A 35 -11.09 1.38 2.80
C ILE A 35 -11.60 0.02 3.26
N HIS A 36 -11.01 -1.06 2.74
CA HIS A 36 -11.39 -2.42 3.08
C HIS A 36 -10.17 -3.31 3.18
N TYR A 37 -10.27 -4.34 4.01
CA TYR A 37 -9.20 -5.30 4.25
C TYR A 37 -9.79 -6.69 4.53
N ARG A 38 -9.18 -7.71 3.94
CA ARG A 38 -9.44 -9.13 4.22
C ARG A 38 -8.12 -9.89 4.18
N GLY A 39 -7.80 -10.69 5.19
CA GLY A 39 -6.65 -11.58 5.13
C GLY A 39 -6.04 -11.90 6.48
N ASN A 40 -4.73 -12.19 6.44
CA ASN A 40 -3.94 -12.64 7.58
C ASN A 40 -3.36 -11.50 8.44
N PRO A 41 -2.92 -11.79 9.68
CA PRO A 41 -2.38 -10.76 10.59
C PRO A 41 -1.25 -9.89 10.00
N VAL A 42 -0.46 -10.40 9.05
CA VAL A 42 0.58 -9.64 8.34
C VAL A 42 -0.04 -8.51 7.53
N GLY A 43 -1.03 -8.81 6.69
CA GLY A 43 -1.76 -7.79 5.95
C GLY A 43 -2.45 -6.77 6.84
N LEU A 44 -2.98 -7.21 8.00
CA LEU A 44 -3.60 -6.31 8.97
C LEU A 44 -2.58 -5.35 9.59
N ALA A 45 -1.36 -5.83 9.88
CA ALA A 45 -0.28 -5.00 10.39
C ALA A 45 0.11 -3.91 9.39
N PHE A 46 0.20 -4.26 8.10
CA PHE A 46 0.47 -3.30 7.03
C PHE A 46 -0.61 -2.23 6.91
N VAL A 47 -1.89 -2.61 6.93
CA VAL A 47 -3.02 -1.64 6.90
C VAL A 47 -2.99 -0.68 8.09
N LYS A 48 -2.48 -1.13 9.24
CA LYS A 48 -2.28 -0.30 10.44
C LYS A 48 -1.01 0.55 10.40
N GLY A 49 -0.34 0.66 9.24
CA GLY A 49 0.85 1.47 9.05
C GLY A 49 2.12 0.86 9.66
N LYS A 50 2.11 -0.43 10.02
CA LYS A 50 3.34 -1.10 10.48
C LYS A 50 4.20 -1.46 9.28
N ARG A 51 5.52 -1.28 9.43
CA ARG A 51 6.50 -1.78 8.48
C ARG A 51 6.51 -3.30 8.54
N LEU A 52 6.28 -3.93 7.39
CA LEU A 52 6.52 -5.37 7.24
C LEU A 52 8.04 -5.57 7.19
N VAL A 53 8.57 -6.41 8.08
CA VAL A 53 9.97 -6.85 8.14
C VAL A 53 10.05 -8.32 7.81
#